data_AF-A0A415JV67-F1
#
_entry.id   AF-A0A415JV67-F1
#
_cell.length_a   1.000
_cell.length_b   1.000
_cell.length_c   1.000
_cell.angle_alpha   90.00
_cell.angle_beta   90.00
_cell.angle_gamma   90.00
#
_symmetry.space_group_name_H-M   'P 1'
#
loop_
_entity.id
_entity.type
_entity.pdbx_description
1 polymer ?
#
loop_
_entity_poly.entity_id
_entity_poly.type
_entity_poly.pdbx_seq_one_letter_code
_entity_poly.pdbx_strand_id
1 'polypeptide(L)'
;MSREDVLKKVINIYSDIVEENTGERPIVEENTVISREDGFDSLGIVDFFVAVEEECGVDLEDSIVQIREASVIENLVDIIYGRILG
;
A
#
# COMPACT_ATOMS: atom_id res chain seq x y z
N MET A 1 -0.68 -5.82 -15.78
CA MET A 1 -0.51 -6.42 -14.44
C MET A 1 -1.87 -6.89 -13.95
N SER A 2 -1.99 -8.04 -13.29
CA SER A 2 -3.27 -8.50 -12.74
C SER A 2 -3.52 -7.91 -11.34
N ARG A 3 -4.78 -7.90 -10.87
CA ARG A 3 -5.11 -7.47 -9.49
C ARG A 3 -4.39 -8.33 -8.44
N GLU A 4 -4.21 -9.62 -8.72
CA GLU A 4 -3.48 -10.53 -7.83
C GLU A 4 -1.99 -10.19 -7.75
N ASP A 5 -1.38 -9.73 -8.85
CA ASP A 5 0.00 -9.24 -8.83
C ASP A 5 0.12 -7.94 -8.03
N VAL A 6 -0.85 -7.02 -8.17
CA VAL A 6 -0.91 -5.78 -7.36
C VAL A 6 -1.06 -6.12 -5.88
N LEU A 7 -1.96 -7.04 -5.53
CA LEU A 7 -2.16 -7.49 -4.16
C LEU A 7 -0.85 -7.99 -3.54
N LYS A 8 -0.11 -8.86 -4.23
CA LYS A 8 1.18 -9.37 -3.75
C LYS A 8 2.20 -8.26 -3.53
N LYS A 9 2.28 -7.30 -4.46
CA LYS A 9 3.18 -6.14 -4.35
C LYS A 9 2.79 -5.24 -3.17
N VAL A 10 1.52 -4.87 -3.06
CA VAL A 10 1.01 -4.02 -1.97
C VAL A 10 1.24 -4.68 -0.61
N ILE A 11 0.98 -5.98 -0.48
CA ILE A 11 1.25 -6.75 0.74
C ILE A 11 2.74 -6.69 1.08
N ASN A 12 3.64 -6.91 0.11
CA ASN A 12 5.08 -6.86 0.36
C ASN A 12 5.53 -5.47 0.80
N ILE A 13 5.15 -4.42 0.05
CA ILE A 13 5.51 -3.03 0.34
C ILE A 13 5.00 -2.62 1.72
N TYR A 14 3.73 -2.90 2.02
CA TYR A 14 3.16 -2.60 3.34
C TYR A 14 3.91 -3.34 4.46
N SER A 15 4.21 -4.62 4.25
CA SER A 15 4.93 -5.43 5.24
C SER A 15 6.35 -4.93 5.48
N ASP A 16 7.05 -4.49 4.42
CA ASP A 16 8.40 -3.93 4.50
C ASP A 16 8.38 -2.64 5.33
N ILE A 17 7.44 -1.73 5.05
CA ILE A 17 7.30 -0.47 5.79
C ILE A 17 7.01 -0.72 7.28
N VAL A 18 6.09 -1.63 7.59
CA VAL A 18 5.79 -1.97 8.99
C VAL A 18 6.99 -2.63 9.67
N GLU A 19 7.69 -3.53 9.00
CA GLU A 19 8.89 -4.18 9.52
C GLU A 19 10.01 -3.16 9.81
N GLU A 20 10.21 -2.18 8.93
CA GLU A 20 11.21 -1.12 9.14
C GLU A 20 10.86 -0.21 10.32
N ASN A 21 9.59 0.05 10.56
CA ASN A 21 9.13 0.92 11.64
C ASN A 21 9.01 0.21 13.00
N THR A 22 8.63 -1.06 13.01
CA THR A 22 8.34 -1.82 14.24
C THR A 22 9.41 -2.85 14.59
N GLY A 23 10.25 -3.25 13.64
CA GLY A 23 11.22 -4.33 13.76
C GLY A 23 10.63 -5.74 13.59
N GLU A 24 9.32 -5.86 13.34
CA GLU A 24 8.64 -7.14 13.14
C GLU A 24 7.83 -7.12 11.85
N ARG A 25 8.02 -8.14 11.00
CA ARG A 25 7.24 -8.28 9.77
C ARG A 25 5.83 -8.76 10.09
N PRO A 26 4.77 -7.99 9.73
CA PRO A 26 3.41 -8.40 10.00
C PRO A 26 2.94 -9.53 9.07
N ILE A 27 1.93 -10.28 9.51
CA ILE A 27 1.15 -11.16 8.64
C ILE A 27 0.04 -10.32 8.03
N VAL A 28 0.08 -10.15 6.70
CA VAL A 28 -0.80 -9.24 5.97
C VAL A 28 -1.59 -10.02 4.92
N GLU A 29 -2.91 -9.83 4.94
CA GLU A 29 -3.89 -10.38 4.02
C GLU A 29 -4.75 -9.23 3.46
N GLU A 30 -5.61 -9.53 2.48
CA GLU A 30 -6.45 -8.51 1.81
C GLU A 30 -7.37 -7.75 2.79
N ASN A 31 -7.87 -8.43 3.82
CA ASN A 31 -8.73 -7.88 4.87
C ASN A 31 -7.96 -7.31 6.08
N THR A 32 -6.63 -7.29 6.05
CA THR A 32 -5.82 -6.70 7.12
C THR A 32 -6.12 -5.21 7.24
N VAL A 33 -6.38 -4.76 8.47
CA VAL A 33 -6.63 -3.35 8.79
C VAL A 33 -5.32 -2.57 8.73
N ILE A 34 -5.36 -1.43 8.07
CA ILE A 34 -4.23 -0.50 8.00
C ILE A 34 -4.21 0.31 9.29
N SER A 35 -3.12 0.18 10.05
CA SER A 35 -2.92 0.90 11.29
C SER A 35 -1.86 1.99 11.09
N ARG A 36 -2.20 3.22 11.46
CA ARG A 36 -1.24 4.34 11.48
C ARG A 36 -0.23 4.23 12.62
N GLU A 37 -0.53 3.42 13.62
CA GLU A 37 0.37 3.19 14.77
C GLU A 37 1.48 2.19 14.43
N ASP A 38 1.30 1.39 13.38
CA ASP A 38 2.23 0.33 12.96
C ASP A 38 3.27 0.82 11.94
N GLY A 39 3.45 2.14 11.80
CA GLY A 39 4.42 2.73 10.87
C GLY A 39 3.82 3.23 9.54
N PHE A 40 2.51 3.03 9.30
CA PHE A 40 1.81 3.61 8.16
C PHE A 40 1.34 5.06 8.44
N ASP A 41 2.28 5.88 8.92
CA ASP A 41 2.07 7.27 9.30
C ASP A 41 2.28 8.23 8.11
N SER A 42 2.55 9.51 8.35
CA SER A 42 2.76 10.46 7.23
C SER A 42 4.02 10.15 6.40
N LEU A 43 5.06 9.57 6.99
CA LEU A 43 6.27 9.16 6.28
C LEU A 43 6.08 7.78 5.63
N GLY A 44 5.54 6.81 6.37
CA GLY A 44 5.27 5.48 5.83
C GLY A 44 4.30 5.51 4.64
N ILE A 45 3.35 6.46 4.62
CA ILE A 45 2.51 6.68 3.45
C ILE A 45 3.35 7.17 2.27
N VAL A 46 4.25 8.15 2.44
CA VAL A 46 5.10 8.63 1.35
C VAL A 46 6.01 7.51 0.82
N ASP A 47 6.61 6.71 1.70
CA ASP A 47 7.43 5.57 1.31
C ASP A 47 6.60 4.53 0.54
N PHE A 48 5.36 4.28 0.97
CA PHE A 48 4.42 3.43 0.24
C PHE A 48 4.12 3.97 -1.15
N PHE A 49 3.89 5.29 -1.29
CA PHE A 49 3.66 5.93 -2.58
C PHE A 49 4.80 5.65 -3.55
N VAL A 50 6.03 6.00 -3.15
CA VAL A 50 7.22 5.82 -3.98
C VAL A 50 7.39 4.36 -4.38
N ALA A 51 7.30 3.44 -3.42
CA ALA A 51 7.47 2.02 -3.68
C ALA A 51 6.41 1.47 -4.65
N VAL A 52 5.15 1.87 -4.51
CA VAL A 52 4.09 1.43 -5.43
C VAL A 52 4.31 2.00 -6.83
N GLU A 53 4.64 3.28 -6.97
CA GLU A 53 4.90 3.89 -8.28
C GLU A 53 6.06 3.20 -9.00
N GLU A 54 7.15 2.89 -8.28
CA GLU A 54 8.29 2.16 -8.81
C GLU A 54 7.96 0.70 -9.18
N GLU A 55 7.25 -0.01 -8.31
CA GLU A 55 6.95 -1.44 -8.49
C GLU A 55 5.82 -1.73 -9.47
N CYS A 56 4.85 -0.83 -9.58
CA CYS A 56 3.64 -0.98 -10.39
C CYS A 56 3.67 -0.14 -11.67
N GLY A 57 4.56 0.85 -11.77
CA GLY A 57 4.66 1.75 -12.92
C GLY A 57 3.44 2.65 -13.08
N VAL A 58 2.91 3.15 -11.97
CA VAL A 58 1.69 3.98 -11.89
C VAL A 58 2.03 5.37 -11.38
N ASP A 59 1.13 6.32 -11.63
CA ASP A 59 1.14 7.64 -10.97
C ASP A 59 -0.02 7.69 -9.96
N LEU A 60 0.30 8.02 -8.72
CA LEU A 60 -0.66 8.04 -7.62
C LEU A 60 -0.89 9.44 -7.05
N GLU A 61 -0.36 10.51 -7.66
CA GLU A 61 -0.41 11.88 -7.11
C GLU A 61 -1.85 12.29 -6.73
N ASP A 62 -2.80 11.99 -7.61
CA ASP A 62 -4.24 12.25 -7.41
C ASP A 62 -4.93 11.28 -6.44
N SER A 63 -4.28 10.18 -6.04
CA SER A 63 -4.83 9.13 -5.17
C SER A 63 -4.45 9.30 -3.70
N ILE A 64 -3.68 10.35 -3.35
CA ILE A 64 -3.18 10.58 -2.00
C ILE A 64 -4.26 10.63 -0.93
N VAL A 65 -5.40 11.25 -1.24
CA VAL A 65 -6.52 11.33 -0.29
C VAL A 65 -7.14 9.94 -0.10
N GLN A 66 -7.37 9.21 -1.19
CA GLN A 66 -8.01 7.89 -1.16
C GLN A 66 -7.16 6.87 -0.41
N ILE A 67 -5.84 6.88 -0.65
CA ILE A 67 -4.89 5.99 0.04
C ILE A 67 -4.82 6.31 1.53
N ARG A 68 -4.88 7.59 1.92
CA ARG A 68 -4.91 7.99 3.33
C ARG A 68 -6.20 7.58 4.07
N GLU A 69 -7.28 7.41 3.33
CA GLU A 69 -8.59 7.00 3.84
C GLU A 69 -8.81 5.47 3.77
N ALA A 70 -7.92 4.75 3.08
CA ALA A 70 -7.95 3.30 3.01
C ALA A 70 -7.86 2.70 4.42
N SER A 71 -8.81 1.81 4.73
CA SER A 71 -8.90 1.17 6.04
C SER A 71 -8.39 -0.26 6.03
N VAL A 72 -8.40 -0.92 4.87
CA VAL A 72 -7.88 -2.28 4.67
C VAL A 72 -7.02 -2.36 3.40
N ILE A 73 -6.15 -3.37 3.34
CA ILE A 73 -5.25 -3.62 2.19
C ILE A 73 -6.02 -3.70 0.87
N GLU A 74 -7.21 -4.33 0.86
CA GLU A 74 -8.09 -4.39 -0.31
C GLU A 74 -8.34 -3.00 -0.93
N ASN A 75 -8.57 -1.98 -0.10
CA ASN A 75 -8.83 -0.63 -0.59
C ASN A 75 -7.62 -0.06 -1.33
N LEU A 76 -6.40 -0.28 -0.81
CA LEU A 76 -5.17 0.16 -1.49
C LEU A 76 -5.03 -0.54 -2.84
N VAL A 77 -5.25 -1.86 -2.86
CA VAL A 77 -5.18 -2.66 -4.09
C VAL A 77 -6.17 -2.16 -5.13
N ASP A 78 -7.41 -1.90 -4.75
CA ASP A 78 -8.44 -1.42 -5.67
C ASP A 78 -8.13 -0.02 -6.21
N ILE A 79 -7.61 0.89 -5.38
CA ILE A 79 -7.17 2.22 -5.82
C ILE A 79 -6.05 2.11 -6.84
N ILE A 80 -5.00 1.34 -6.52
CA ILE A 80 -3.81 1.18 -7.37
C ILE A 80 -4.19 0.45 -8.66
N TYR A 81 -4.99 -0.62 -8.57
CA TYR A 81 -5.45 -1.37 -9.72
C TYR A 81 -6.34 -0.52 -10.64
N GLY A 82 -7.20 0.32 -10.07
CA GLY A 82 -7.96 1.32 -10.83
C GLY A 82 -7.05 2.22 -11.66
N ARG A 83 -5.96 2.74 -11.07
CA ARG A 83 -4.98 3.59 -11.77
C ARG A 83 -4.26 2.90 -12.92
N ILE A 84 -4.05 1.59 -12.82
CA ILE A 84 -3.40 0.79 -13.89
C ILE A 84 -4.33 0.65 -15.10
N LEU A 85 -5.64 0.63 -14.89
CA LEU A 85 -6.62 0.42 -15.96
C LEU A 85 -6.95 1.71 -16.73
N GLY A 86 -6.63 2.88 -16.18
CA GLY A 86 -6.93 4.21 -16.75
C GLY A 86 -8.27 4.77 -16.30
#